data_AF-A0A136IJU0-F1
#
_entry.id   AF-A0A136IJU0-F1
#
_cell.length_a   1.000
_cell.length_b   1.000
_cell.length_c   1.000
_cell.angle_alpha   90.00
_cell.angle_beta   90.00
_cell.angle_gamma   90.00
#
_symmetry.space_group_name_H-M   'P 1'
#
loop_
_entity.id
_entity.type
_entity.pdbx_description
1 polymer ?
#
loop_
_entity_poly.entity_id
_entity_poly.type
_entity_poly.pdbx_seq_one_letter_code
_entity_poly.pdbx_strand_id
1 'polypeptide(L)'
;MGHHNVVRVLLADGRTPPEAKDWRGSTSLFAAVRNGHAEVAELLLPAAGTAIEDQDGFGRTLIWWARRTGNSRVLQLLVQQAERTSSPIHDNAAPPETVSAPFIYQSAWCDACTLSIPESCGYSCRICLGGGFCLCAECFDRGIGCLDPSHALPLLSSESASDTFIRTASG
;
A
#
# COMPACT_ATOMS: atom_id res chain seq x y z
N MET A 1 3.93 -9.65 -13.83
CA MET A 1 4.94 -9.32 -14.85
C MET A 1 5.49 -7.94 -14.52
N GLY A 2 6.70 -7.85 -13.98
CA GLY A 2 7.30 -6.55 -13.62
C GLY A 2 8.04 -5.90 -14.79
N HIS A 3 8.02 -4.57 -14.88
CA HIS A 3 8.68 -3.79 -15.93
C HIS A 3 10.16 -3.50 -15.61
N HIS A 4 10.91 -4.53 -15.22
CA HIS A 4 12.29 -4.45 -14.72
C HIS A 4 13.26 -3.72 -15.66
N ASN A 5 13.10 -3.91 -16.98
CA ASN A 5 13.92 -3.23 -17.98
C ASN A 5 13.74 -1.71 -17.97
N VAL A 6 12.50 -1.25 -17.77
CA VAL A 6 12.20 0.19 -17.66
C VAL A 6 12.83 0.76 -16.40
N VAL A 7 12.71 0.05 -15.27
CA VAL A 7 13.32 0.47 -13.99
C VAL A 7 14.83 0.63 -14.13
N ARG A 8 15.51 -0.31 -14.80
CA ARG A 8 16.96 -0.23 -15.04
C ARG A 8 17.35 1.02 -15.83
N VAL A 9 16.59 1.34 -16.88
CA VAL A 9 16.83 2.55 -17.69
C VAL A 9 16.62 3.81 -16.86
N LEU A 10 15.55 3.88 -16.06
CA LEU A 10 15.26 5.03 -15.21
C LEU A 10 16.32 5.25 -14.11
N LEU A 11 16.84 4.18 -13.52
CA LEU A 11 17.91 4.26 -12.53
C LEU A 11 19.23 4.74 -13.16
N ALA A 12 19.55 4.26 -14.37
CA ALA A 12 20.76 4.68 -15.09
C ALA A 12 20.70 6.14 -15.54
N ASP A 13 19.50 6.64 -15.84
CA ASP A 13 19.27 8.03 -16.24
C ASP A 13 19.43 9.02 -15.07
N GLY A 14 19.24 8.58 -13.82
CA GLY A 14 19.55 9.35 -12.60
C GLY A 14 18.66 10.58 -12.34
N ARG A 15 17.74 10.93 -13.24
CA ARG A 15 16.80 12.06 -13.05
C ARG A 15 15.66 11.75 -12.08
N THR A 16 15.43 10.47 -11.77
CA THR A 16 14.36 10.04 -10.85
C THR A 16 14.98 9.60 -9.52
N PRO A 17 14.77 10.34 -8.42
CA PRO A 17 15.27 9.96 -7.12
C PRO A 17 14.53 8.71 -6.60
N PRO A 18 15.22 7.61 -6.27
CA PRO A 18 14.58 6.39 -5.77
C PRO A 18 13.88 6.55 -4.42
N GLU A 19 14.26 7.58 -3.66
CA GLU A 19 13.70 8.00 -2.36
C GLU A 19 12.40 8.82 -2.47
N ALA A 20 11.98 9.21 -3.68
CA ALA A 20 10.70 9.90 -3.87
C ALA A 20 9.54 9.08 -3.30
N LYS A 21 8.68 9.75 -2.53
CA LYS A 21 7.52 9.13 -1.88
C LYS A 21 6.24 9.39 -2.68
N ASP A 22 5.42 8.37 -2.81
CA ASP A 22 4.08 8.47 -3.36
C ASP A 22 3.05 8.94 -2.29
N TRP A 23 1.77 8.97 -2.65
CA TRP A 23 0.71 9.40 -1.72
C TRP A 23 0.53 8.49 -0.49
N ARG A 24 1.08 7.27 -0.48
CA ARG A 24 1.11 6.40 0.71
C ARG A 24 2.33 6.67 1.58
N GLY A 25 3.15 7.68 1.26
CA GLY A 25 4.48 7.84 1.85
C GLY A 25 5.45 6.71 1.50
N SER A 26 5.13 5.89 0.49
CA SER A 26 5.94 4.75 0.07
C SER A 26 6.98 5.17 -0.97
N THR A 27 8.22 4.68 -0.84
CA THR A 27 9.23 4.80 -1.90
C THR A 27 8.99 3.78 -3.03
N SER A 28 9.78 3.88 -4.09
CA SER A 28 9.77 2.92 -5.20
C SER A 28 9.98 1.47 -4.73
N LEU A 29 10.85 1.24 -3.74
CA LEU A 29 11.11 -0.08 -3.16
C LEU A 29 9.87 -0.63 -2.43
N PHE A 30 9.16 0.19 -1.65
CA PHE A 30 7.89 -0.19 -1.03
C PHE A 30 6.85 -0.62 -2.06
N ALA A 31 6.71 0.13 -3.16
CA ALA A 31 5.77 -0.22 -4.21
C ALA A 31 6.11 -1.55 -4.88
N ALA A 32 7.40 -1.83 -5.13
CA ALA A 32 7.84 -3.11 -5.68
C ALA A 32 7.55 -4.28 -4.73
N VAL A 33 7.88 -4.11 -3.44
CA VAL A 33 7.66 -5.13 -2.40
C VAL A 33 6.18 -5.40 -2.18
N ARG A 34 5.35 -4.36 -2.03
CA ARG A 34 3.88 -4.47 -1.86
C ARG A 34 3.20 -5.21 -3.00
N ASN A 35 3.70 -5.10 -4.22
CA ASN A 35 3.15 -5.78 -5.40
C ASN A 35 3.84 -7.11 -5.69
N GLY A 36 4.77 -7.55 -4.86
CA GLY A 36 5.46 -8.83 -5.05
C GLY A 36 6.43 -8.85 -6.24
N HIS A 37 6.89 -7.70 -6.72
CA HIS A 37 7.80 -7.59 -7.87
C HIS A 37 9.26 -7.79 -7.45
N ALA A 38 9.64 -9.05 -7.25
CA ALA A 38 10.95 -9.44 -6.73
C ALA A 38 12.14 -8.88 -7.51
N GLU A 39 12.11 -8.94 -8.84
CA GLU A 39 13.24 -8.47 -9.64
C GLU A 39 13.31 -6.94 -9.67
N VAL A 40 12.21 -6.21 -9.42
CA VAL A 40 12.24 -4.73 -9.28
C VAL A 40 12.84 -4.42 -7.92
N ALA A 41 12.42 -5.12 -6.87
CA ALA A 41 12.96 -4.95 -5.53
C ALA A 41 14.47 -5.21 -5.51
N GLU A 42 14.96 -6.26 -6.18
CA GLU A 42 16.38 -6.57 -6.29
C GLU A 42 17.18 -5.45 -6.99
N LEU A 43 16.62 -4.82 -8.03
CA LEU A 43 17.25 -3.67 -8.69
C LEU A 43 17.26 -2.41 -7.82
N LEU A 44 16.22 -2.19 -7.01
CA LEU A 44 16.08 -0.99 -6.19
C LEU A 44 16.83 -1.06 -4.87
N LEU A 45 17.04 -2.25 -4.29
CA LEU A 45 17.70 -2.42 -2.99
C LEU A 45 19.08 -1.73 -2.86
N PRO A 46 19.96 -1.72 -3.88
CA PRO A 46 21.24 -1.01 -3.80
C PRO A 46 21.12 0.49 -4.04
N ALA A 47 20.09 0.92 -4.78
CA ALA A 47 19.91 2.31 -5.21
C ALA A 47 19.03 3.11 -4.25
N ALA A 48 18.16 2.43 -3.49
CA ALA A 48 17.23 3.07 -2.58
C ALA A 48 17.96 3.52 -1.31
N GLY A 49 17.82 4.79 -0.94
CA GLY A 49 18.13 5.29 0.40
C GLY A 49 17.13 4.84 1.47
N THR A 50 16.36 3.78 1.21
CA THR A 50 15.33 3.24 2.11
C THR A 50 15.93 2.11 2.92
N ALA A 51 15.89 2.23 4.25
CA ALA A 51 16.34 1.20 5.16
C ALA A 51 15.27 0.09 5.32
N ILE A 52 15.67 -1.10 5.78
CA ILE A 52 14.72 -2.23 5.94
C ILE A 52 13.66 -1.93 7.01
N GLU A 53 14.08 -1.17 8.02
CA GLU A 53 13.29 -0.70 9.15
C GLU A 53 12.38 0.49 8.84
N ASP A 54 12.56 1.15 7.68
CA ASP A 54 11.73 2.28 7.30
C ASP A 54 10.25 1.85 7.25
N GLN A 55 9.38 2.82 7.49
CA GLN A 55 7.94 2.67 7.43
C GLN A 55 7.36 3.56 6.33
N ASP A 56 6.34 3.05 5.65
CA ASP A 56 5.49 3.89 4.80
C ASP A 56 4.57 4.78 5.64
N GLY A 57 3.75 5.59 4.98
CA GLY A 57 2.79 6.50 5.63
C GLY A 57 1.67 5.79 6.40
N PHE A 58 1.57 4.47 6.34
CA PHE A 58 0.67 3.66 7.16
C PHE A 58 1.40 2.93 8.30
N GLY A 59 2.67 3.25 8.55
CA GLY A 59 3.47 2.64 9.61
C GLY A 59 3.95 1.23 9.30
N ARG A 60 3.94 0.79 8.03
CA ARG A 60 4.28 -0.58 7.64
C ARG A 60 5.69 -0.66 7.11
N THR A 61 6.44 -1.69 7.51
CA THR A 61 7.81 -1.94 7.04
C THR A 61 7.82 -2.72 5.73
N LEU A 62 8.98 -2.77 5.06
CA LEU A 62 9.16 -3.59 3.87
C LEU A 62 8.89 -5.08 4.16
N ILE A 63 9.35 -5.60 5.30
CA ILE A 63 9.12 -6.99 5.71
C ILE A 63 7.62 -7.26 5.93
N TRP A 64 6.89 -6.30 6.51
CA TRP A 64 5.44 -6.40 6.67
C TRP A 64 4.75 -6.59 5.31
N TRP A 65 5.09 -5.76 4.33
CA TRP A 65 4.54 -5.85 2.98
C TRP A 65 4.94 -7.16 2.28
N ALA A 66 6.19 -7.59 2.39
CA ALA A 66 6.67 -8.82 1.78
C ALA A 66 5.87 -10.04 2.28
N ARG A 67 5.65 -10.14 3.59
CA ARG A 67 4.80 -11.20 4.18
C ARG A 67 3.37 -11.11 3.68
N ARG A 68 2.81 -9.90 3.60
CA ARG A 68 1.44 -9.67 3.13
C ARG A 68 1.21 -10.16 1.70
N THR A 69 2.22 -10.03 0.84
CA THR A 69 2.14 -10.52 -0.55
C THR A 69 2.19 -12.04 -0.65
N GLY A 70 2.67 -12.74 0.37
CA GLY A 70 2.97 -14.17 0.32
C GLY A 70 4.12 -14.54 -0.63
N ASN A 71 4.81 -13.55 -1.22
CA ASN A 71 5.92 -13.81 -2.15
C ASN A 71 7.21 -14.09 -1.36
N SER A 72 7.54 -15.38 -1.23
CA SER A 72 8.74 -15.84 -0.53
C SER A 72 10.04 -15.28 -1.10
N ARG A 73 10.11 -15.04 -2.42
CA ARG A 73 11.32 -14.48 -3.06
C ARG A 73 11.57 -13.04 -2.60
N VAL A 74 10.53 -12.22 -2.51
CA VAL A 74 10.64 -10.85 -1.99
C VAL A 74 11.07 -10.88 -0.52
N LEU A 75 10.44 -11.73 0.29
CA LEU A 75 10.79 -11.85 1.71
C LEU A 75 12.26 -12.26 1.89
N GLN A 76 12.73 -13.26 1.14
CA GLN A 76 14.13 -13.71 1.20
C GLN A 76 15.10 -12.60 0.79
N LEU A 77 14.80 -11.83 -0.27
CA LEU A 77 15.63 -10.70 -0.68
C LEU A 77 15.81 -9.66 0.44
N LEU A 78 14.71 -9.32 1.13
CA LEU A 78 14.76 -8.34 2.22
C LEU A 78 15.44 -8.87 3.48
N VAL A 79 15.25 -10.15 3.82
CA VAL A 79 15.94 -10.80 4.95
C VAL A 79 17.44 -10.85 4.70
N GLN A 80 17.87 -11.27 3.52
CA GLN A 80 19.29 -11.27 3.13
C GLN A 80 19.90 -9.87 3.17
N GLN A 81 19.14 -8.87 2.71
CA GLN A 81 19.58 -7.48 2.83
C GLN A 81 19.75 -7.07 4.29
N ALA A 82 18.78 -7.37 5.15
CA ALA A 82 18.82 -7.03 6.57
C ALA A 82 20.01 -7.70 7.28
N GLU A 83 20.28 -8.97 7.00
CA GLU A 83 21.46 -9.68 7.50
C GLU A 83 22.76 -9.01 7.02
N ARG A 84 22.83 -8.64 5.74
CA ARG A 84 23.99 -7.98 5.14
C ARG A 84 24.27 -6.60 5.74
N THR A 85 23.24 -5.86 6.14
CA THR A 85 23.36 -4.53 6.73
C THR A 85 23.31 -4.53 8.26
N SER A 86 23.15 -5.71 8.89
CA SER A 86 22.85 -5.84 10.33
C SER A 86 21.64 -5.02 10.78
N SER A 87 20.65 -4.83 9.88
CA SER A 87 19.41 -4.13 10.20
C SER A 87 18.48 -5.04 11.01
N PRO A 88 17.88 -4.54 12.10
CA PRO A 88 16.95 -5.33 12.89
C PRO A 88 15.68 -5.60 12.08
N ILE A 89 15.23 -6.87 12.08
CA ILE A 89 13.91 -7.22 11.56
C ILE A 89 12.93 -7.14 12.71
N HIS A 90 12.10 -6.10 12.70
CA HIS A 90 10.99 -6.01 13.65
C HIS A 90 9.83 -6.87 13.18
N ASP A 91 9.38 -7.76 14.07
CA ASP A 91 8.20 -8.59 13.89
C ASP A 91 6.93 -7.76 14.17
N ASN A 92 6.79 -6.61 13.49
CA ASN A 92 5.59 -5.80 13.61
C ASN A 92 4.42 -6.62 13.07
N ALA A 93 3.41 -6.83 13.92
CA ALA A 93 2.20 -7.65 13.77
C ALA A 93 2.07 -8.31 12.40
N ALA A 94 2.15 -9.65 12.39
CA ALA A 94 1.92 -10.47 11.21
C ALA A 94 0.75 -9.90 10.39
N PRO A 95 0.89 -9.76 9.06
CA PRO A 95 -0.20 -9.27 8.22
C PRO A 95 -1.47 -10.06 8.55
N PRO A 96 -2.66 -9.43 8.52
CA PRO A 96 -3.90 -10.16 8.69
C PRO A 96 -3.83 -11.38 7.78
N GLU A 97 -4.13 -12.55 8.36
CA GLU A 97 -4.05 -13.84 7.68
C GLU A 97 -4.59 -13.67 6.28
N THR A 98 -3.88 -14.19 5.28
CA THR A 98 -4.23 -14.10 3.87
C THR A 98 -5.51 -14.86 3.58
N VAL A 99 -6.63 -14.40 4.13
CA VAL A 99 -7.96 -14.77 3.71
C VAL A 99 -8.13 -14.04 2.40
N SER A 100 -7.73 -14.72 1.33
CA SER A 100 -8.05 -14.35 -0.03
C SER A 100 -9.56 -14.41 -0.17
N ALA A 101 -10.26 -13.36 0.26
CA ALA A 101 -11.65 -13.16 -0.09
C ALA A 101 -11.73 -13.19 -1.63
N PRO A 102 -12.69 -13.92 -2.22
CA PRO A 102 -12.86 -13.94 -3.66
C PRO A 102 -12.95 -12.51 -4.18
N PHE A 103 -12.16 -12.17 -5.19
CA PHE A 103 -12.28 -10.88 -5.86
C PHE A 103 -13.66 -10.85 -6.54
N ILE A 104 -14.62 -10.16 -5.94
CA ILE A 104 -15.86 -9.79 -6.63
C ILE A 104 -15.65 -8.39 -7.21
N TYR A 105 -16.10 -8.18 -8.46
CA TYR A 105 -15.88 -6.93 -9.20
C TYR A 105 -16.38 -5.65 -8.49
N GLN A 106 -17.26 -5.81 -7.50
CA GLN A 106 -17.84 -4.72 -6.71
C GLN A 106 -17.14 -4.50 -5.36
N SER A 107 -16.19 -5.35 -4.96
CA SER A 107 -15.48 -5.17 -3.69
C SER A 107 -14.66 -3.89 -3.72
N ALA A 108 -14.83 -3.09 -2.67
CA ALA A 108 -13.83 -2.10 -2.34
C ALA A 108 -12.52 -2.79 -1.92
N TRP A 109 -11.46 -2.01 -1.78
CA TRP A 109 -10.18 -2.46 -1.27
C TRP A 109 -9.71 -1.49 -0.19
N CYS A 110 -9.01 -2.01 0.81
CA CYS A 110 -8.40 -1.18 1.83
C CYS A 110 -7.09 -0.59 1.31
N ASP A 111 -6.99 0.72 1.27
CA ASP A 111 -5.80 1.46 0.84
C ASP A 111 -4.58 1.21 1.74
N ALA A 112 -4.79 0.84 3.01
CA ALA A 112 -3.72 0.61 3.97
C ALA A 112 -3.17 -0.83 3.96
N CYS A 113 -3.99 -1.85 3.70
CA CYS A 113 -3.58 -3.26 3.75
C CYS A 113 -3.76 -4.03 2.44
N THR A 114 -4.29 -3.37 1.41
CA THR A 114 -4.59 -3.88 0.07
C THR A 114 -5.42 -5.16 0.05
N LEU A 115 -6.21 -5.42 1.10
CA LEU A 115 -7.21 -6.50 1.11
C LEU A 115 -8.50 -6.02 0.48
N SER A 116 -9.16 -6.90 -0.26
CA SER A 116 -10.55 -6.71 -0.68
C SER A 116 -11.46 -6.62 0.54
N ILE A 117 -12.45 -5.74 0.45
CA ILE A 117 -13.51 -5.56 1.44
C ILE A 117 -14.80 -6.12 0.80
N PRO A 118 -15.32 -7.28 1.28
CA PRO A 118 -16.33 -8.06 0.58
C PRO A 118 -17.67 -7.35 0.29
N GLU A 119 -18.07 -6.36 1.09
CA GLU A 119 -19.41 -5.76 0.97
C GLU A 119 -19.37 -4.37 0.35
N SER A 120 -18.59 -3.47 0.93
CA SER A 120 -18.38 -2.10 0.47
C SER A 120 -17.22 -1.52 1.25
N CYS A 121 -16.80 -0.29 0.94
CA CYS A 121 -15.78 0.36 1.73
C CYS A 121 -16.24 0.51 3.19
N GLY A 122 -15.45 0.04 4.17
CA GLY A 122 -15.81 0.17 5.58
C GLY A 122 -15.82 1.63 6.01
N TYR A 123 -14.66 2.28 5.90
CA TYR A 123 -14.47 3.69 6.24
C TYR A 123 -13.90 4.43 5.04
N SER A 124 -14.55 5.49 4.58
CA SER A 124 -14.10 6.22 3.39
C SER A 124 -13.83 7.69 3.68
N CYS A 125 -12.86 8.27 2.98
CA CYS A 125 -12.63 9.71 3.00
C CYS A 125 -13.11 10.31 1.68
N ARG A 126 -14.06 11.25 1.75
CA ARG A 126 -14.67 11.90 0.57
C ARG A 126 -13.76 12.93 -0.12
N ILE A 127 -12.63 13.25 0.48
CA ILE A 127 -11.70 14.29 0.01
C ILE A 127 -10.45 13.65 -0.61
N CYS A 128 -9.82 12.70 0.09
CA CYS A 128 -8.62 12.03 -0.40
C CYS A 128 -8.91 11.18 -1.63
N LEU A 129 -7.98 11.18 -2.58
CA LEU A 129 -8.03 10.38 -3.81
C LEU A 129 -9.33 10.58 -4.62
N GLY A 130 -9.89 11.81 -4.61
CA GLY A 130 -11.16 12.10 -5.28
C GLY A 130 -12.36 11.37 -4.67
N GLY A 131 -12.31 11.07 -3.37
CA GLY A 131 -13.32 10.27 -2.67
C GLY A 131 -13.07 8.77 -2.69
N GLY A 132 -11.93 8.33 -3.24
CA GLY A 132 -11.58 6.92 -3.39
C GLY A 132 -10.85 6.31 -2.20
N PHE A 133 -10.47 7.09 -1.18
CA PHE A 133 -9.73 6.55 -0.03
C PHE A 133 -10.64 5.69 0.84
N CYS A 134 -10.21 4.46 1.11
CA CYS A 134 -11.00 3.43 1.77
C CYS A 134 -10.18 2.60 2.75
N LEU A 135 -10.73 2.32 3.94
CA LEU A 135 -10.14 1.44 4.95
C LEU A 135 -11.10 0.31 5.34
N CYS A 136 -10.53 -0.86 5.60
CA CYS A 136 -11.23 -1.92 6.33
C CYS A 136 -11.31 -1.59 7.83
N ALA A 137 -12.26 -2.21 8.53
CA ALA A 137 -12.46 -1.98 9.96
C ALA A 137 -11.20 -2.23 10.79
N GLU A 138 -10.47 -3.32 10.51
CA GLU A 138 -9.24 -3.61 11.25
C GLU A 138 -8.16 -2.53 11.10
N CYS A 139 -8.01 -1.95 9.90
CA CYS A 139 -7.05 -0.87 9.70
C CYS A 139 -7.48 0.40 10.43
N PHE A 140 -8.77 0.72 10.39
CA PHE A 140 -9.33 1.86 11.10
C PHE A 140 -9.19 1.71 12.63
N ASP A 141 -9.51 0.53 13.18
CA ASP A 141 -9.42 0.24 14.61
C ASP A 141 -7.98 0.31 15.15
N ARG A 142 -6.98 0.10 14.28
CA ARG A 142 -5.55 0.30 14.56
C ARG A 142 -5.13 1.78 14.52
N GLY A 143 -6.07 2.70 14.30
CA GLY A 143 -5.83 4.14 14.21
C GLY A 143 -5.27 4.60 12.86
N ILE A 144 -5.34 3.78 11.81
CA ILE A 144 -4.92 4.21 10.48
C ILE A 144 -5.97 5.18 9.93
N GLY A 145 -5.50 6.33 9.46
CA GLY A 145 -6.31 7.33 8.78
C GLY A 145 -5.72 7.70 7.42
N CYS A 146 -6.39 8.63 6.73
CA CYS A 146 -5.75 9.32 5.61
C CYS A 146 -4.63 10.24 6.11
N LEU A 147 -3.70 10.62 5.22
CA LEU A 147 -2.54 11.44 5.59
C LEU A 147 -2.89 12.81 6.17
N ASP A 148 -4.07 13.35 5.84
CA ASP A 148 -4.59 14.55 6.46
C ASP A 148 -5.49 14.18 7.66
N PRO A 149 -5.08 14.46 8.91
CA PRO A 149 -5.84 14.09 10.09
C PRO A 149 -7.12 14.93 10.28
N SER A 150 -7.28 16.03 9.53
CA SER A 150 -8.50 16.85 9.58
C SER A 150 -9.67 16.21 8.82
N HIS A 151 -9.39 15.26 7.94
CA HIS A 151 -10.42 14.59 7.16
C HIS A 151 -11.14 13.53 7.99
N ALA A 152 -12.46 13.57 7.96
CA ALA A 152 -13.28 12.54 8.57
C ALA A 152 -13.29 11.25 7.72
N LEU A 153 -13.28 10.11 8.41
CA LEU A 153 -13.45 8.78 7.84
C LEU A 153 -14.78 8.20 8.34
N PRO A 154 -15.94 8.68 7.85
CA PRO A 154 -17.22 8.10 8.21
C PRO A 154 -17.32 6.64 7.78
N LEU A 155 -18.00 5.84 8.61
CA LEU A 155 -18.47 4.52 8.20
C LEU A 155 -19.49 4.69 7.06
N LEU A 156 -19.31 3.95 5.98
CA LEU A 156 -20.31 3.89 4.90
C LEU A 156 -21.45 2.95 5.35
N SER A 157 -22.48 3.50 5.97
CA SER A 157 -23.75 2.80 6.09
C SER A 157 -24.43 2.78 4.71
N SER A 158 -25.13 1.66 4.43
CA SER A 158 -25.91 1.42 3.21
C SER A 158 -26.96 2.49 2.89
N GLU A 159 -27.23 3.44 3.79
CA GLU A 159 -28.21 4.51 3.62
C GLU A 159 -27.68 5.77 2.92
N SER A 160 -26.37 5.85 2.61
CA SER A 160 -25.79 7.04 1.97
C SER A 160 -25.53 6.90 0.46
N ALA A 161 -25.86 5.76 -0.14
CA ALA A 161 -25.70 5.51 -1.58
C ALA A 161 -26.79 6.17 -2.45
N SER A 162 -27.80 6.80 -1.84
CA SER A 162 -28.95 7.37 -2.57
C SER A 162 -28.76 8.79 -3.08
N ASP A 163 -27.71 9.51 -2.67
CA ASP A 163 -27.74 10.98 -2.72
C ASP A 163 -26.63 11.64 -3.57
N THR A 164 -26.14 10.97 -4.63
CA THR A 164 -25.17 11.62 -5.54
C THR A 164 -25.37 11.35 -7.03
N PHE A 165 -26.59 10.99 -7.45
CA PHE A 165 -26.89 10.82 -8.87
C PHE A 165 -28.15 11.50 -9.38
N ILE A 166 -28.56 12.66 -8.86
CA ILE A 166 -29.51 13.53 -9.60
C ILE A 166 -29.15 15.02 -9.41
N ARG A 167 -28.95 15.69 -10.55
CA ARG A 167 -28.76 17.14 -10.85
C ARG A 167 -27.33 17.44 -11.32
N THR A 168 -27.08 17.37 -12.63
CA THR A 168 -27.48 18.44 -13.55
C THR A 168 -27.80 17.93 -14.96
N ALA A 169 -29.08 17.99 -15.33
CA ALA A 169 -29.51 18.17 -16.71
C ALA A 169 -30.92 18.79 -16.68
N SER A 170 -31.04 20.04 -17.16
CA SER A 170 -32.23 20.75 -17.69
C SER A 170 -32.22 22.22 -17.25
N GLY A 171 -32.03 23.13 -18.21
CA GLY A 171 -32.10 24.58 -18.05
C GLY A 171 -31.15 25.28 -19.00
#